data_AF-A0A435GLH1-F1
#
_entry.id   AF-A0A435GLH1-F1
#
_cell.length_a   1.000
_cell.length_b   1.000
_cell.length_c   1.000
_cell.angle_alpha   90.00
_cell.angle_beta   90.00
_cell.angle_gamma   90.00
#
_symmetry.space_group_name_H-M   'P 1'
#
loop_
_entity.id
_entity.type
_entity.pdbx_description
1 polymer ?
#
loop_
_entity_poly.entity_id
_entity_poly.type
_entity_poly.pdbx_seq_one_letter_code
_entity_poly.pdbx_strand_id
1 'polypeptide(L)'
;DGPRNGLDLFLPKAAPKGLVVIIHGGYWLETDKSLWSHLANGAVGSGFAVAMPSYTLCPDIRIAGIVREVGAAIGKAAAMVDGPLMLTGHSAGGHLATRMVTTTTPLAPDVARRIRHVVSISGLHDLRPLMRTGMNKDLAIDEEEALAESPALLRPMDGARIT
;
A
#
# COMPACT_ATOMS: atom_id res chain seq x y z
N ASP A 1 -0.05 -15.81 3.17
CA ASP A 1 -1.16 -16.75 2.90
C ASP A 1 -2.27 -16.68 3.95
N GLY A 2 -2.72 -15.48 4.35
CA GLY A 2 -3.91 -15.30 5.20
C GLY A 2 -5.22 -15.21 4.40
N PRO A 3 -6.40 -15.39 5.03
CA PRO A 3 -7.70 -15.39 4.36
C PRO A 3 -8.03 -14.07 3.64
N ARG A 4 -7.43 -12.95 4.08
CA ARG A 4 -7.58 -11.63 3.46
C ARG A 4 -6.49 -11.30 2.45
N ASN A 5 -5.45 -12.13 2.32
CA ASN A 5 -4.25 -11.86 1.51
C ASN A 5 -4.49 -12.25 0.04
N GLY A 6 -5.58 -11.73 -0.52
CA GLY A 6 -5.92 -11.80 -1.93
C GLY A 6 -5.72 -10.44 -2.61
N LEU A 7 -5.66 -10.45 -3.94
CA LEU A 7 -5.68 -9.25 -4.74
C LEU A 7 -6.55 -9.47 -5.98
N ASP A 8 -7.22 -8.41 -6.43
CA ASP A 8 -7.83 -8.38 -7.76
C ASP A 8 -6.84 -7.78 -8.74
N LEU A 9 -6.75 -8.36 -9.94
CA LEU A 9 -5.91 -7.87 -11.03
C LEU A 9 -6.79 -7.54 -12.24
N PHE A 10 -6.89 -6.26 -12.55
CA PHE A 10 -7.62 -5.76 -13.71
C PHE A 10 -6.64 -5.53 -14.86
N LEU A 11 -6.94 -6.10 -16.02
CA LEU A 11 -6.07 -6.02 -17.19
C LEU A 11 -6.66 -5.10 -18.28
N PRO A 12 -5.82 -4.29 -18.95
CA PRO A 12 -6.22 -3.59 -20.17
C PRO A 12 -6.42 -4.58 -21.32
N LYS A 13 -7.06 -4.13 -22.40
CA LYS A 13 -7.31 -4.97 -23.60
C LYS A 13 -6.03 -5.41 -24.32
N ALA A 14 -4.98 -4.59 -24.26
CA ALA A 14 -3.68 -4.86 -24.85
C ALA A 14 -2.65 -5.23 -23.77
N ALA A 15 -1.41 -5.56 -24.17
CA ALA A 15 -0.33 -5.78 -23.21
C ALA A 15 -0.16 -4.57 -22.26
N PRO A 16 -0.09 -4.76 -20.94
CA PRO A 16 0.05 -3.67 -19.98
C PRO A 16 1.32 -2.85 -20.22
N LYS A 17 1.21 -1.52 -20.14
CA LYS A 17 2.36 -0.58 -20.15
C LYS A 17 3.14 -0.58 -18.83
N GLY A 18 2.57 -1.18 -17.78
CA GLY A 18 3.08 -1.21 -16.43
C GLY A 18 1.97 -1.58 -15.45
N LEU A 19 2.27 -1.45 -14.16
CA LEU A 19 1.39 -1.81 -13.06
C LEU A 19 1.06 -0.59 -12.20
N VAL A 20 -0.22 -0.40 -11.91
CA VAL A 20 -0.69 0.50 -10.84
C VAL A 20 -1.20 -0.36 -9.69
N VAL A 21 -0.76 -0.09 -8.47
CA VAL A 21 -1.31 -0.73 -7.27
C VAL A 21 -2.13 0.30 -6.50
N ILE A 22 -3.41 0.00 -6.27
CA ILE A 22 -4.33 0.86 -5.51
C ILE A 22 -4.62 0.19 -4.16
N ILE A 23 -4.15 0.80 -3.08
CA ILE A 23 -4.29 0.31 -1.72
C ILE A 23 -5.44 1.04 -1.04
N HIS A 24 -6.43 0.28 -0.56
CA HIS A 24 -7.61 0.85 0.07
C HIS A 24 -7.33 1.45 1.45
N GLY A 25 -8.27 2.27 1.94
CA GLY A 25 -8.22 2.90 3.26
C GLY A 25 -8.98 2.09 4.34
N GLY A 26 -9.54 2.80 5.31
CA GLY A 26 -10.33 2.20 6.41
C GLY A 26 -9.57 2.07 7.72
N TYR A 27 -8.64 3.00 8.02
CA TYR A 27 -7.88 3.04 9.27
C TYR A 27 -7.25 1.71 9.69
N TRP A 28 -6.89 0.82 8.75
CA TRP A 28 -6.44 -0.54 9.04
C TRP A 28 -7.43 -1.42 9.82
N LEU A 29 -8.65 -0.93 10.09
CA LEU A 29 -9.68 -1.55 10.91
C LEU A 29 -10.85 -2.08 10.08
N GLU A 30 -11.08 -1.51 8.90
CA GLU A 30 -12.27 -1.78 8.10
C GLU A 30 -12.02 -1.74 6.59
N THR A 31 -13.07 -2.12 5.86
CA THR A 31 -13.18 -2.22 4.40
C THR A 31 -12.42 -3.38 3.76
N ASP A 32 -12.68 -3.59 2.47
CA ASP A 32 -11.95 -4.53 1.62
C ASP A 32 -11.94 -4.03 0.17
N LYS A 33 -11.16 -4.71 -0.68
CA LYS A 33 -10.92 -4.33 -2.09
C LYS A 33 -12.20 -4.18 -2.93
N SER A 34 -13.28 -4.89 -2.60
CA SER A 34 -14.52 -4.92 -3.40
C SER A 34 -15.21 -3.56 -3.52
N LEU A 35 -15.01 -2.68 -2.54
CA LEU A 35 -15.59 -1.33 -2.53
C LEU A 35 -14.87 -0.36 -3.49
N TRP A 36 -13.69 -0.73 -4.00
CA TRP A 36 -12.77 0.20 -4.67
C TRP A 36 -12.51 -0.13 -6.14
N SER A 37 -13.02 -1.25 -6.65
CA SER A 37 -12.77 -1.75 -8.01
C SER A 37 -13.04 -0.72 -9.12
N HIS A 38 -14.02 0.16 -8.91
CA HIS A 38 -14.37 1.23 -9.86
C HIS A 38 -13.23 2.24 -10.09
N LEU A 39 -12.31 2.41 -9.13
CA LEU A 39 -11.14 3.27 -9.27
C LEU A 39 -10.11 2.75 -10.28
N ALA A 40 -10.17 1.47 -10.66
CA ALA A 40 -9.26 0.90 -11.66
C ALA A 40 -9.48 1.48 -13.07
N ASN A 41 -10.69 1.94 -13.38
CA ASN A 41 -11.11 2.23 -14.75
C ASN A 41 -10.23 3.24 -15.48
N GLY A 42 -9.79 4.31 -14.79
CA GLY A 42 -8.93 5.34 -15.42
C GLY A 42 -7.56 4.80 -15.83
N ALA A 43 -6.91 4.03 -14.96
CA ALA A 43 -5.59 3.44 -15.24
C ALA A 43 -5.68 2.31 -16.28
N VAL A 44 -6.70 1.45 -16.18
CA VAL A 44 -6.97 0.40 -17.18
C VAL A 44 -7.25 1.02 -18.56
N GLY A 45 -8.09 2.05 -18.64
CA GLY A 45 -8.37 2.79 -19.87
C GLY A 45 -7.14 3.46 -20.48
N SER A 46 -6.13 3.77 -19.65
CA SER A 46 -4.84 4.33 -20.08
C SER A 46 -3.81 3.27 -20.50
N GLY A 47 -4.14 1.99 -20.36
CA GLY A 47 -3.31 0.85 -20.78
C GLY A 47 -2.42 0.26 -19.67
N PHE A 48 -2.72 0.51 -18.40
CA PHE A 48 -2.02 -0.09 -17.26
C PHE A 48 -2.82 -1.27 -16.69
N ALA A 49 -2.13 -2.28 -16.17
CA ALA A 49 -2.77 -3.24 -15.27
C ALA A 49 -2.96 -2.58 -13.90
N VAL A 50 -4.03 -2.96 -13.19
CA VAL A 50 -4.31 -2.45 -11.85
C VAL A 50 -4.43 -3.61 -10.88
N ALA A 51 -3.61 -3.63 -9.84
CA ALA A 51 -3.75 -4.55 -8.72
C ALA A 51 -4.39 -3.85 -7.51
N MET A 52 -5.35 -4.52 -6.88
CA MET A 52 -6.01 -4.07 -5.65
C MET A 52 -5.87 -5.13 -4.57
N PRO A 53 -4.86 -5.05 -3.69
CA PRO A 53 -4.70 -6.00 -2.61
C PRO A 53 -5.69 -5.73 -1.48
N SER A 54 -6.08 -6.80 -0.79
CA SER A 54 -6.60 -6.75 0.57
C SER A 54 -5.50 -7.18 1.56
N TYR A 55 -5.71 -6.81 2.81
CA TYR A 55 -4.81 -7.12 3.92
C TYR A 55 -5.62 -7.42 5.18
N THR A 56 -4.98 -8.11 6.13
CA THR A 56 -5.53 -8.39 7.46
C THR A 56 -5.75 -7.09 8.22
N LEU A 57 -6.81 -7.01 9.04
CA LEU A 57 -7.19 -5.79 9.75
C LEU A 57 -6.80 -5.87 11.22
N CYS A 58 -6.56 -4.74 11.86
CA CYS A 58 -6.47 -4.64 13.31
C CYS A 58 -7.83 -5.02 13.94
N PRO A 59 -7.85 -5.66 15.13
CA PRO A 59 -6.72 -5.99 16.00
C PRO A 59 -6.03 -7.34 15.69
N ASP A 60 -6.47 -8.08 14.67
CA ASP A 60 -5.93 -9.43 14.36
C ASP A 60 -4.46 -9.39 13.93
N ILE A 61 -3.99 -8.22 13.50
CA ILE A 61 -2.62 -7.95 13.12
C ILE A 61 -2.23 -6.53 13.55
N ARG A 62 -0.93 -6.29 13.77
CA ARG A 62 -0.39 -4.93 13.95
C ARG A 62 -0.08 -4.25 12.61
N ILE A 63 0.06 -2.93 12.60
CA ILE A 63 0.32 -2.16 11.37
C ILE A 63 1.61 -2.63 10.66
N ALA A 64 2.66 -2.96 11.41
CA ALA A 64 3.89 -3.51 10.84
C ALA A 64 3.65 -4.84 10.08
N GLY A 65 2.70 -5.65 10.55
CA GLY A 65 2.27 -6.85 9.84
C GLY A 65 1.54 -6.54 8.53
N ILE A 66 0.64 -5.56 8.55
CA ILE A 66 -0.07 -5.09 7.35
C ILE A 66 0.90 -4.57 6.28
N VAL A 67 1.92 -3.81 6.71
CA VAL A 67 2.97 -3.31 5.82
C VAL A 67 3.69 -4.47 5.11
N ARG A 68 4.00 -5.56 5.83
CA ARG A 68 4.58 -6.77 5.23
C ARG A 68 3.62 -7.47 4.26
N GLU A 69 2.34 -7.60 4.62
CA GLU A 69 1.33 -8.21 3.74
C GLU A 69 1.14 -7.43 2.43
N VAL A 70 1.06 -6.10 2.51
CA VAL A 70 0.97 -5.23 1.34
C VAL A 70 2.22 -5.32 0.48
N GLY A 71 3.41 -5.34 1.10
CA GLY A 71 4.67 -5.56 0.38
C GLY A 71 4.69 -6.88 -0.38
N ALA A 72 4.24 -7.97 0.25
CA ALA A 72 4.12 -9.27 -0.40
C ALA A 72 3.10 -9.27 -1.56
N ALA A 73 1.97 -8.59 -1.39
CA ALA A 73 0.96 -8.48 -2.45
C ALA A 73 1.45 -7.66 -3.65
N ILE A 74 2.20 -6.57 -3.41
CA ILE A 74 2.86 -5.79 -4.47
C ILE A 74 3.88 -6.67 -5.20
N GLY A 75 4.72 -7.42 -4.47
CA GLY A 75 5.68 -8.35 -5.07
C GLY A 75 5.01 -9.39 -5.96
N LYS A 76 3.88 -9.97 -5.49
CA LYS A 76 3.09 -10.92 -6.27
C LYS A 76 2.52 -10.30 -7.55
N ALA A 77 1.95 -9.11 -7.47
CA ALA A 77 1.44 -8.40 -8.64
C ALA A 77 2.56 -8.01 -9.62
N ALA A 78 3.71 -7.58 -9.10
CA ALA A 78 4.88 -7.22 -9.89
C ALA A 78 5.48 -8.43 -10.64
N ALA A 79 5.35 -9.64 -10.11
CA ALA A 79 5.74 -10.87 -10.80
C ALA A 79 4.76 -11.28 -11.91
N MET A 80 3.53 -10.76 -11.90
CA MET A 80 2.50 -11.04 -12.92
C MET A 80 2.50 -10.03 -14.06
N VAL A 81 2.97 -8.81 -13.81
CA VAL A 81 2.95 -7.69 -14.77
C VAL A 81 4.31 -7.02 -14.76
N ASP A 82 4.97 -6.98 -15.93
CA ASP A 82 6.26 -6.30 -16.13
C ASP A 82 6.13 -4.77 -16.20
N GLY A 83 7.28 -4.08 -16.29
CA GLY A 83 7.33 -2.65 -16.53
C GLY A 83 7.29 -1.76 -15.28
N PRO A 84 7.10 -0.44 -15.44
CA PRO A 84 7.10 0.53 -14.34
C PRO A 84 5.94 0.29 -13.36
N LEU A 85 6.19 0.60 -12.09
CA LEU A 85 5.20 0.52 -11.02
C LEU A 85 4.81 1.92 -10.54
N MET A 86 3.51 2.13 -10.37
CA MET A 86 2.97 3.27 -9.64
C MET A 86 2.15 2.76 -8.47
N LEU A 87 2.33 3.38 -7.31
CA LEU A 87 1.57 3.06 -6.11
C LEU A 87 0.64 4.21 -5.79
N THR A 88 -0.56 3.90 -5.34
CA THR A 88 -1.46 4.90 -4.77
C THR A 88 -2.32 4.28 -3.70
N GLY A 89 -2.82 5.10 -2.80
CA GLY A 89 -3.77 4.67 -1.81
C GLY A 89 -4.42 5.83 -1.10
N HIS A 90 -5.56 5.54 -0.48
CA HIS A 90 -6.36 6.53 0.24
C HIS A 90 -6.26 6.31 1.75
N SER A 91 -6.04 7.37 2.53
CA SER A 91 -6.02 7.31 4.00
C SER A 91 -4.98 6.30 4.51
N ALA A 92 -5.40 5.25 5.24
CA ALA A 92 -4.53 4.14 5.63
C ALA A 92 -3.79 3.50 4.43
N GLY A 93 -4.40 3.46 3.25
CA GLY A 93 -3.75 3.02 2.02
C GLY A 93 -2.71 4.00 1.50
N GLY A 94 -2.91 5.31 1.70
CA GLY A 94 -1.92 6.33 1.37
C GLY A 94 -0.68 6.23 2.25
N HIS A 95 -0.88 5.95 3.54
CA HIS A 95 0.19 5.52 4.44
C HIS A 95 0.94 4.31 3.89
N LEU A 96 0.23 3.22 3.58
CA LEU A 96 0.82 1.96 3.12
C LEU A 96 1.60 2.15 1.82
N ALA A 97 1.06 2.91 0.86
CA ALA A 97 1.75 3.25 -0.39
C ALA A 97 3.04 4.03 -0.14
N THR A 98 3.01 5.01 0.78
CA THR A 98 4.18 5.80 1.17
C THR A 98 5.23 4.95 1.89
N ARG A 99 4.81 4.00 2.73
CA ARG A 99 5.71 3.06 3.43
C ARG A 99 6.54 2.18 2.51
N MET A 100 6.06 1.93 1.28
CA MET A 100 6.79 1.11 0.30
C MET A 100 8.02 1.80 -0.29
N VAL A 101 8.15 3.12 -0.11
CA VAL A 101 9.24 3.93 -0.67
C VAL A 101 10.12 4.57 0.40
N THR A 102 10.24 3.91 1.55
CA THR A 102 11.24 4.23 2.59
C THR A 102 12.44 3.28 2.50
N THR A 103 13.54 3.66 3.14
CA THR A 103 14.76 2.83 3.25
C THR A 103 14.53 1.49 3.95
N THR A 104 13.48 1.39 4.76
CA THR A 104 13.04 0.17 5.45
C THR A 104 11.87 -0.51 4.73
N THR A 105 11.74 -0.32 3.41
CA THR A 105 10.69 -0.94 2.60
C THR A 105 10.72 -2.48 2.72
N PRO A 106 9.56 -3.15 2.80
CA PRO A 106 9.49 -4.61 2.78
C PRO A 106 9.66 -5.19 1.36
N LEU A 107 9.77 -4.34 0.32
CA LEU A 107 9.84 -4.79 -1.06
C LEU A 107 11.24 -5.35 -1.41
N ALA A 108 11.25 -6.37 -2.26
CA ALA A 108 12.50 -6.84 -2.85
C ALA A 108 13.16 -5.73 -3.70
N PRO A 109 14.51 -5.63 -3.73
CA PRO A 109 15.20 -4.52 -4.40
C PRO A 109 14.85 -4.35 -5.88
N ASP A 110 14.59 -5.43 -6.60
CA ASP A 110 14.18 -5.44 -8.00
C ASP A 110 12.77 -4.88 -8.20
N VAL A 111 11.83 -5.18 -7.30
CA VAL A 111 10.48 -4.59 -7.30
C VAL A 111 10.55 -3.10 -6.93
N ALA A 112 11.28 -2.75 -5.88
CA ALA A 112 11.42 -1.37 -5.42
C ALA A 112 12.00 -0.45 -6.52
N ARG A 113 13.02 -0.93 -7.26
CA ARG A 113 13.61 -0.19 -8.39
C ARG A 113 12.65 0.07 -9.55
N ARG A 114 11.52 -0.64 -9.65
CA ARG A 114 10.52 -0.41 -10.70
C ARG A 114 9.53 0.71 -10.35
N ILE A 115 9.47 1.12 -9.08
CA ILE A 115 8.57 2.19 -8.64
C ILE A 115 9.00 3.50 -9.30
N ARG A 116 8.04 4.20 -9.89
CA ARG A 116 8.24 5.50 -10.57
C ARG A 116 7.52 6.64 -9.88
N HIS A 117 6.40 6.36 -9.23
CA HIS A 117 5.64 7.37 -8.53
C HIS A 117 4.74 6.77 -7.45
N VAL A 118 4.59 7.50 -6.35
CA VAL A 118 3.60 7.25 -5.32
C VAL A 118 2.65 8.44 -5.24
N VAL A 119 1.34 8.18 -5.27
CA VAL A 119 0.31 9.20 -5.00
C VAL A 119 -0.40 8.84 -3.71
N SER A 120 -0.10 9.56 -2.65
CA SER A 120 -0.67 9.33 -1.31
C SER A 120 -1.88 10.24 -1.09
N ILE A 121 -3.08 9.71 -1.26
CA ILE A 121 -4.32 10.48 -1.15
C ILE A 121 -4.74 10.53 0.32
N SER A 122 -4.58 11.70 0.96
CA SER A 122 -4.98 11.91 2.37
C SER A 122 -4.33 10.92 3.35
N GLY A 123 -3.07 10.54 3.09
CA GLY A 123 -2.35 9.52 3.86
C GLY A 123 -2.01 9.92 5.29
N LEU A 124 -1.92 8.93 6.19
CA LEU A 124 -1.48 9.12 7.58
C LEU A 124 0.02 8.85 7.71
N HIS A 125 0.85 9.88 7.69
CA HIS A 125 2.31 9.69 7.64
C HIS A 125 3.02 9.73 8.99
N ASP A 126 2.34 10.20 10.03
CA ASP A 126 2.78 10.14 11.42
C ASP A 126 1.70 9.46 12.26
N LEU A 127 2.02 8.30 12.82
CA LEU A 127 1.09 7.46 13.57
C LEU A 127 1.03 7.82 15.06
N ARG A 128 1.98 8.62 15.57
CA ARG A 128 2.03 9.01 17.00
C ARG A 128 0.75 9.70 17.49
N PRO A 129 0.09 10.58 16.72
CA PRO A 129 -1.19 11.17 17.14
C PRO A 129 -2.31 10.13 17.34
N LEU A 130 -2.30 9.02 16.58
CA LEU A 130 -3.33 7.99 16.68
C LEU A 130 -3.30 7.28 18.04
N MET A 131 -2.13 7.21 18.69
CA MET A 131 -1.97 6.67 20.03
C MET A 131 -2.80 7.41 21.09
N ARG A 132 -3.26 8.63 20.78
CA ARG A 132 -4.08 9.48 21.66
C ARG A 132 -5.58 9.45 21.30
N THR A 133 -5.98 8.60 20.35
CA THR A 133 -7.36 8.48 19.91
C THR A 133 -8.03 7.23 20.48
N GLY A 134 -9.37 7.19 20.48
CA GLY A 134 -10.13 6.00 20.88
C GLY A 134 -9.85 4.77 19.99
N MET A 135 -9.42 4.99 18.73
CA MET A 135 -9.07 3.90 17.80
C MET A 135 -7.88 3.07 18.29
N ASN A 136 -7.00 3.63 19.13
CA ASN A 136 -5.82 2.91 19.58
C ASN A 136 -6.13 1.70 20.47
N LYS A 137 -7.37 1.58 20.95
CA LYS A 137 -7.86 0.37 21.61
C LYS A 137 -7.73 -0.86 20.71
N ASP A 138 -7.99 -0.69 19.41
CA ASP A 138 -7.97 -1.78 18.43
C ASP A 138 -6.68 -1.74 17.57
N LEU A 139 -6.15 -0.55 17.27
CA LEU A 139 -4.88 -0.41 16.52
C LEU A 139 -3.68 -0.89 17.33
N ALA A 140 -3.72 -0.74 18.67
CA ALA A 140 -2.66 -1.12 19.59
C ALA A 140 -1.26 -0.56 19.24
N ILE A 141 -1.20 0.65 18.67
CA ILE A 141 0.04 1.34 18.32
C ILE A 141 0.75 1.73 19.62
N ASP A 142 2.00 1.30 19.75
CA ASP A 142 2.95 1.75 20.76
C ASP A 142 4.02 2.66 20.13
N GLU A 143 4.92 3.17 20.97
CA GLU A 143 5.98 4.08 20.52
C GLU A 143 6.91 3.42 19.49
N GLU A 144 7.22 2.13 19.65
CA GLU A 144 8.10 1.40 18.74
C GLU A 144 7.48 1.28 17.35
N GLU A 145 6.22 0.84 17.26
CA GLU A 145 5.51 0.74 15.99
C GLU A 145 5.26 2.12 15.37
N ALA A 146 4.94 3.14 16.16
CA ALA A 146 4.80 4.49 15.63
C ALA A 146 6.10 5.00 15.00
N LEU A 147 7.26 4.77 15.62
CA LEU A 147 8.56 5.15 15.07
C LEU A 147 8.94 4.35 13.82
N ALA A 148 8.68 3.05 13.81
CA ALA A 148 9.05 2.14 12.72
C ALA A 148 8.09 2.20 11.51
N GLU A 149 6.83 2.58 11.74
CA GLU A 149 5.78 2.56 10.73
C GLU A 149 5.30 3.92 10.28
N SER A 150 5.76 5.04 10.84
CA SER A 150 5.45 6.38 10.32
C SER A 150 6.38 6.78 9.17
N PRO A 151 5.91 6.88 7.89
CA PRO A 151 6.74 7.37 6.80
C PRO A 151 7.42 8.72 7.07
N ALA A 152 6.77 9.61 7.83
CA ALA A 152 7.31 10.93 8.17
C ALA A 152 8.59 10.87 9.04
N LEU A 153 8.87 9.73 9.66
CA LEU A 153 10.03 9.50 10.54
C LEU A 153 11.12 8.66 9.89
N LEU A 154 10.86 8.14 8.69
CA LEU A 154 11.76 7.24 7.96
C LEU A 154 12.47 7.98 6.83
N ARG A 155 13.68 7.54 6.49
CA ARG A 155 14.37 8.07 5.31
C ARG A 155 13.71 7.53 4.03
N PRO A 156 13.46 8.36 3.01
CA PRO A 156 13.01 7.88 1.70
C PRO A 156 14.11 7.08 1.01
N MET A 157 13.75 6.12 0.16
CA MET A 157 14.71 5.49 -0.76
C MET A 157 15.20 6.48 -1.83
N ASP A 158 16.37 6.21 -2.40
CA ASP A 158 16.96 7.03 -3.46
C ASP A 158 16.00 7.15 -4.65
N GLY A 159 15.77 8.38 -5.10
CA GLY A 159 14.89 8.68 -6.23
C GLY A 159 13.39 8.48 -5.96
N ALA A 160 12.98 8.26 -4.71
CA ALA A 160 11.56 8.20 -4.35
C ALA A 160 10.83 9.49 -4.76
N ARG A 161 9.73 9.34 -5.49
CA ARG A 161 8.84 10.44 -5.87
C ARG A 161 7.45 10.21 -5.30
N ILE A 162 7.02 11.12 -4.44
CA ILE A 162 5.74 11.06 -3.72
C ILE A 162 5.00 12.39 -3.96
N THR A 163 3.71 12.32 -4.28
CA THR A 163 2.78 13.45 -4.32
C THR A 163 1.60 13.19 -3.39
#